data_AF-A0A815ZCE4-F1
#
_entry.id   AF-A0A815ZCE4-F1
#
_cell.length_a   1.000
_cell.length_b   1.000
_cell.length_c   1.000
_cell.angle_alpha   90.00
_cell.angle_beta   90.00
_cell.angle_gamma   90.00
#
_symmetry.space_group_name_H-M   'P 1'
#
loop_
_entity.id
_entity.type
_entity.pdbx_description
1 polymer ?
#
loop_
_entity_poly.entity_id
_entity_poly.type
_entity_poly.pdbx_seq_one_letter_code
_entity_poly.pdbx_strand_id
1 'polypeptide(L)'
;MKEKLWPSIARMAHANKISTQNLIDDIHEKICEETWGQQKITISFLCLLLQKFVPISSSCLETFVEFLVHDNIELRRYATIGITAFCRLQKPPRLYVEKSLEEILHKMDKPLPAMMNDEYCPGDRDDNLWVTIDDYKPPKTQIEWEQTCFLDKSFHGYYTWPKMIKYAVNKQERYTLNNIPDNVTILYDRFIDKNFVERVIQFMILDEDEDGSEINFDKTQFVMFKENKDPRRIYRLIHFIRTLINTKTMLNTFNEISRWTLITNLNEFQWRIPSIWCEINDYAKEFLDHPYKNVRESIASILSISISFDITLFNGKSTRHPNTSQFIDTICKRLRQAIEVYERTSLSVLGLCAIVLSSPYDIPSYVPDALMLLCEHSHDPDIIQKSIKNCLSEFRRTHHDSWHEHREQFTEDQLAVLADVLISHSYYA
;
A
#
# COMPACT_ATOMS: atom_id res chain seq x y z
N MET A 1 -25.86 9.43 -37.33
CA MET A 1 -24.95 10.58 -37.08
C MET A 1 -23.49 10.13 -36.94
N LYS A 2 -23.16 9.15 -36.07
CA LYS A 2 -21.80 8.60 -35.90
C LYS A 2 -21.13 8.10 -37.19
N GLU A 3 -21.85 7.40 -38.07
CA GLU A 3 -21.29 6.83 -39.31
C GLU A 3 -20.88 7.88 -40.36
N LYS A 4 -21.49 9.08 -40.37
CA LYS A 4 -21.17 10.15 -41.33
C LYS A 4 -19.96 10.99 -40.89
N LEU A 5 -19.70 11.09 -39.58
CA LEU A 5 -18.59 11.88 -39.03
C LEU A 5 -17.27 11.11 -39.02
N TRP A 6 -17.30 9.79 -38.89
CA TRP A 6 -16.09 8.98 -38.75
C TRP A 6 -15.06 9.17 -39.88
N PRO A 7 -15.44 9.21 -41.17
CA PRO A 7 -14.48 9.45 -42.25
C PRO A 7 -13.81 10.83 -42.15
N SER A 8 -14.54 11.85 -41.69
CA SER A 8 -13.98 13.20 -41.52
C SER A 8 -13.01 13.26 -40.34
N ILE A 9 -13.38 12.65 -39.21
CA ILE A 9 -12.53 12.54 -38.03
C ILE A 9 -11.25 11.76 -38.37
N ALA A 10 -11.34 10.66 -39.11
CA ALA A 10 -10.19 9.88 -39.53
C ALA A 10 -9.22 10.69 -40.43
N ARG A 11 -9.75 11.48 -41.38
CA ARG A 11 -8.94 12.37 -42.21
C ARG A 11 -8.25 13.46 -41.38
N MET A 12 -8.96 14.08 -40.44
CA MET A 12 -8.38 15.09 -39.55
C MET A 12 -7.30 14.49 -38.66
N ALA A 13 -7.53 13.30 -38.09
CA ALA A 13 -6.54 12.59 -37.28
C ALA A 13 -5.29 12.25 -38.10
N HIS A 14 -5.45 11.82 -39.35
CA HIS A 14 -4.33 11.55 -40.25
C HIS A 14 -3.54 12.83 -40.60
N ALA A 15 -4.23 13.93 -40.92
CA ALA A 15 -3.59 15.22 -41.18
C ALA A 15 -2.83 15.75 -39.95
N ASN A 16 -3.44 15.66 -38.76
CA ASN A 16 -2.80 16.03 -37.50
C ASN A 16 -1.56 15.20 -37.25
N LYS A 17 -1.63 13.88 -37.46
CA LYS A 17 -0.48 12.98 -37.33
C LYS A 17 0.70 13.41 -38.22
N ILE A 18 0.45 13.72 -39.49
CA ILE A 18 1.50 14.20 -40.42
C ILE A 18 2.05 15.53 -39.94
N SER A 19 1.19 16.48 -39.57
CA SER A 19 1.63 17.80 -39.10
C SER A 19 2.48 17.70 -37.83
N THR A 20 2.12 16.83 -36.89
CA THR A 20 2.92 16.58 -35.68
C THR A 20 4.24 15.91 -36.01
N GLN A 21 4.26 14.96 -36.94
CA GLN A 21 5.50 14.31 -37.36
C GLN A 21 6.47 15.30 -38.01
N ASN A 22 5.99 16.15 -38.93
CA ASN A 22 6.82 17.20 -39.53
C ASN A 22 7.36 18.16 -38.45
N LEU A 23 6.54 18.54 -37.47
CA LEU A 23 6.99 19.40 -36.37
C LEU A 23 8.07 18.74 -35.50
N ILE A 24 7.96 17.43 -35.24
CA ILE A 24 8.99 16.67 -34.53
C ILE A 24 10.30 16.69 -35.32
N ASP A 25 10.25 16.43 -36.63
CA ASP A 25 11.44 16.41 -37.49
C ASP A 25 12.07 17.81 -37.61
N ASP A 26 11.27 18.87 -37.77
CA ASP A 26 11.75 20.26 -37.80
C ASP A 26 12.42 20.69 -36.48
N ILE A 27 11.84 20.31 -35.34
CA ILE A 27 12.43 20.57 -34.01
C ILE A 27 13.71 19.77 -33.83
N HIS A 28 13.74 18.52 -34.29
CA HIS A 28 14.91 17.66 -34.22
C HIS A 28 16.08 18.23 -35.03
N GLU A 29 15.84 18.71 -36.25
CA GLU A 29 16.85 19.40 -37.06
C GLU A 29 17.44 20.60 -36.31
N LYS A 30 16.60 21.40 -35.62
CA LYS A 30 17.06 22.53 -34.81
C LYS A 30 17.91 22.10 -33.63
N ILE A 31 17.56 21.02 -32.92
CA ILE A 31 18.36 20.49 -31.82
C ILE A 31 19.80 20.17 -32.28
N CYS A 32 19.97 19.65 -33.49
CA CYS A 32 21.29 19.29 -34.03
C CYS A 32 22.18 20.51 -34.37
N GLU A 33 21.59 21.67 -34.68
CA GLU A 33 22.31 22.89 -35.07
C GLU A 33 22.59 23.84 -33.89
N GLU A 34 21.83 23.69 -32.81
CA GLU A 34 21.73 24.67 -31.73
C GLU A 34 22.80 24.52 -30.63
N THR A 35 23.01 25.61 -29.87
CA THR A 35 23.83 25.56 -28.65
C THR A 35 23.12 24.80 -27.53
N TRP A 36 23.87 24.27 -26.56
CA TRP A 36 23.30 23.53 -25.43
C TRP A 36 22.17 24.26 -24.69
N GLY A 37 22.20 25.60 -24.63
CA GLY A 37 21.17 26.41 -23.99
C GLY A 37 19.83 26.39 -24.75
N GLN A 38 19.91 26.38 -26.08
CA GLN A 38 18.74 26.31 -26.96
C GLN A 38 18.23 24.87 -27.07
N GLN A 39 19.14 23.89 -27.16
CA GLN A 39 18.84 22.45 -27.14
C GLN A 39 17.93 22.06 -25.97
N LYS A 40 18.12 22.67 -24.79
CA LYS A 40 17.26 22.44 -23.61
C LYS A 40 15.80 22.81 -23.87
N ILE A 41 15.57 23.93 -24.53
CA ILE A 41 14.23 24.41 -24.82
C ILE A 41 13.61 23.50 -25.88
N THR A 42 14.33 23.26 -26.98
CA THR A 42 13.83 22.47 -28.10
C THR A 42 13.56 21.01 -27.73
N ILE A 43 14.43 20.36 -26.95
CA ILE A 43 14.19 18.99 -26.47
C ILE A 43 13.00 18.90 -25.49
N SER A 44 12.77 19.94 -24.68
CA SER A 44 11.62 19.98 -23.77
C SER A 44 10.30 19.98 -24.56
N PHE A 45 10.22 20.75 -25.65
CA PHE A 45 9.08 20.75 -26.55
C PHE A 45 8.93 19.41 -27.27
N LEU A 46 10.04 18.83 -27.73
CA LEU A 46 10.04 17.53 -28.39
C LEU A 46 9.45 16.43 -27.49
N CYS A 47 9.77 16.43 -26.19
CA CYS A 47 9.21 15.49 -25.21
C CYS A 47 7.67 15.59 -25.11
N LEU A 48 7.09 16.78 -25.27
CA LEU A 48 5.63 16.99 -25.23
C LEU A 48 4.92 16.46 -26.49
N LEU A 49 5.64 16.28 -27.58
CA LEU A 49 5.11 15.82 -28.86
C LEU A 49 5.08 14.28 -28.99
N LEU A 50 5.69 13.54 -28.04
CA LEU A 50 5.73 12.07 -28.06
C LEU A 50 4.32 11.49 -27.78
N GLN A 51 3.71 10.86 -28.78
CA GLN A 51 2.32 10.38 -28.72
C GLN A 51 2.13 9.01 -29.37
N LYS A 52 1.13 8.23 -28.91
CA LYS A 52 0.89 6.82 -29.26
C LYS A 52 0.75 6.49 -30.75
N PHE A 53 0.39 7.46 -31.58
CA PHE A 53 0.11 7.22 -33.01
C PHE A 53 1.00 8.03 -33.95
N VAL A 54 1.91 8.84 -33.42
CA VAL A 54 2.87 9.63 -34.20
C VAL A 54 4.22 8.91 -34.11
N PRO A 55 4.74 8.38 -35.24
CA PRO A 55 6.03 7.71 -35.23
C PRO A 55 7.14 8.74 -34.99
N ILE A 56 8.19 8.29 -34.32
CA ILE A 56 9.41 9.07 -34.07
C ILE A 56 10.47 8.53 -35.03
N SER A 57 11.20 9.43 -35.67
CA SER A 57 12.30 9.08 -36.57
C SER A 57 13.47 8.46 -35.80
N SER A 58 14.22 7.55 -36.45
CA SER A 58 15.37 6.89 -35.84
C SER A 58 16.42 7.90 -35.35
N SER A 59 16.68 8.93 -36.14
CA SER A 59 17.64 10.00 -35.82
C SER A 59 17.24 10.77 -34.55
N CYS A 60 15.94 11.09 -34.40
CA CYS A 60 15.40 11.73 -33.20
C CYS A 60 15.60 10.86 -31.95
N LEU A 61 15.40 9.55 -32.09
CA LEU A 61 15.64 8.61 -30.99
C LEU A 61 17.13 8.47 -30.65
N GLU A 62 18.01 8.45 -31.65
CA GLU A 62 19.47 8.45 -31.46
C GLU A 62 19.93 9.67 -30.66
N THR A 63 19.41 10.86 -30.98
CA THR A 63 19.70 12.08 -30.20
C THR A 63 19.26 11.96 -28.74
N PHE A 64 18.06 11.42 -28.47
CA PHE A 64 17.64 11.16 -27.09
C PHE A 64 18.59 10.20 -26.37
N VAL A 65 19.06 9.14 -27.03
CA VAL A 65 19.98 8.17 -26.43
C VAL A 65 21.36 8.78 -26.18
N GLU A 66 21.88 9.56 -27.11
CA GLU A 66 23.16 10.26 -26.96
C GLU A 66 23.11 11.27 -25.80
N PHE A 67 21.96 11.93 -25.64
CA PHE A 67 21.80 12.93 -24.59
C PHE A 67 21.76 12.33 -23.18
N LEU A 68 21.56 11.02 -23.02
CA LEU A 68 21.63 10.34 -21.71
C LEU A 68 23.03 10.42 -21.07
N VAL A 69 24.08 10.55 -21.88
CA VAL A 69 25.48 10.67 -21.43
C VAL A 69 26.09 12.03 -21.75
N HIS A 70 25.25 13.01 -22.08
CA HIS A 70 25.67 14.37 -22.35
C HIS A 70 26.14 15.05 -21.06
N ASP A 71 27.13 15.94 -21.13
CA ASP A 71 27.75 16.54 -19.93
C ASP A 71 26.80 17.48 -19.16
N ASN A 72 25.76 17.99 -19.83
CA ASN A 72 24.73 18.86 -19.24
C ASN A 72 23.57 18.07 -18.60
N ILE A 73 23.34 18.27 -17.30
CA ILE A 73 22.30 17.61 -16.52
C ILE A 73 20.88 17.78 -17.08
N GLU A 74 20.50 18.98 -17.53
CA GLU A 74 19.14 19.22 -18.03
C GLU A 74 18.85 18.41 -19.31
N LEU A 75 19.86 18.28 -20.20
CA LEU A 75 19.69 17.47 -21.40
C LEU A 75 19.56 15.98 -21.05
N ARG A 76 20.29 15.48 -20.04
CA ARG A 76 20.12 14.11 -19.51
C ARG A 76 18.73 13.90 -18.93
N ARG A 77 18.19 14.88 -18.19
CA ARG A 77 16.84 14.82 -17.61
C ARG A 77 15.76 14.73 -18.69
N TYR A 78 15.80 15.60 -19.70
CA TYR A 78 14.85 15.54 -20.81
C TYR A 78 15.03 14.26 -21.65
N ALA A 79 16.27 13.81 -21.84
CA ALA A 79 16.54 12.53 -22.50
C ALA A 79 15.90 11.35 -21.75
N THR A 80 16.04 11.31 -20.43
CA THR A 80 15.42 10.29 -19.59
C THR A 80 13.89 10.31 -19.71
N ILE A 81 13.28 11.49 -19.73
CA ILE A 81 11.83 11.67 -19.94
C ILE A 81 11.41 11.15 -21.32
N GLY A 82 12.13 11.55 -22.37
CA GLY A 82 11.86 11.17 -23.76
C GLY A 82 11.94 9.67 -23.98
N ILE A 83 13.03 9.04 -23.51
CA ILE A 83 13.23 7.58 -23.58
C ILE A 83 12.17 6.84 -22.76
N THR A 84 11.84 7.33 -21.56
CA THR A 84 10.78 6.73 -20.73
C THR A 84 9.41 6.80 -21.43
N ALA A 85 9.09 7.95 -22.02
CA ALA A 85 7.86 8.13 -22.80
C ALA A 85 7.84 7.18 -24.00
N PHE A 86 8.92 7.13 -24.78
CA PHE A 86 9.06 6.21 -25.91
C PHE A 86 8.86 4.74 -25.50
N CYS A 87 9.52 4.30 -24.43
CA CYS A 87 9.35 2.94 -23.88
C CYS A 87 7.89 2.64 -23.49
N ARG A 88 7.15 3.62 -22.95
CA ARG A 88 5.72 3.47 -22.65
C ARG A 88 4.88 3.36 -23.92
N LEU A 89 5.20 4.12 -24.96
CA LEU A 89 4.49 4.09 -26.24
C LEU A 89 4.75 2.79 -27.02
N GLN A 90 5.96 2.25 -26.95
CA GLN A 90 6.36 0.99 -27.60
C GLN A 90 6.02 -0.24 -26.77
N LYS A 91 5.47 -0.11 -25.56
CA LYS A 91 5.13 -1.26 -24.71
C LYS A 91 4.04 -2.11 -25.39
N PRO A 92 4.27 -3.42 -25.63
CA PRO A 92 3.25 -4.30 -26.18
C PRO A 92 1.97 -4.28 -25.32
N PRO A 93 0.79 -4.41 -25.94
CA PRO A 93 -0.46 -4.41 -25.20
C PRO A 93 -0.49 -5.56 -24.20
N ARG A 94 -0.94 -5.26 -22.98
CA ARG A 94 -1.05 -6.29 -21.95
C ARG A 94 -2.24 -7.20 -22.29
N LEU A 95 -1.98 -8.50 -22.38
CA LEU A 95 -2.99 -9.51 -22.62
C LEU A 95 -3.75 -9.83 -21.33
N TYR A 96 -5.07 -9.96 -21.46
CA TYR A 96 -5.99 -10.29 -20.37
C TYR A 96 -6.84 -11.49 -20.77
N VAL A 97 -7.21 -12.27 -19.76
CA VAL A 97 -8.24 -13.29 -19.85
C VAL A 97 -9.37 -12.95 -18.90
N GLU A 98 -10.56 -13.42 -19.25
CA GLU A 98 -11.77 -13.24 -18.47
C GLU A 98 -12.38 -14.62 -18.26
N LYS A 99 -12.55 -15.00 -16.99
CA LYS A 99 -13.04 -16.32 -16.59
C LYS A 99 -14.02 -16.20 -15.44
N SER A 100 -14.95 -17.14 -15.36
CA SER A 100 -15.81 -17.33 -14.20
C SER A 100 -15.00 -17.83 -13.00
N LEU A 101 -15.53 -17.68 -11.78
CA LEU A 101 -14.87 -18.20 -10.57
C LEU A 101 -14.82 -19.74 -10.63
N GLU A 102 -15.87 -20.36 -11.14
CA GLU A 102 -16.02 -21.79 -11.25
C GLU A 102 -14.91 -22.41 -12.10
N GLU A 103 -14.62 -21.81 -13.26
CA GLU A 103 -13.52 -22.24 -14.13
C GLU A 103 -12.15 -22.14 -13.45
N ILE A 104 -11.93 -21.09 -12.66
CA ILE A 104 -10.66 -20.87 -11.96
C ILE A 104 -10.49 -21.92 -10.86
N LEU A 105 -11.52 -22.13 -10.03
CA LEU A 105 -11.48 -23.08 -8.93
C LEU A 105 -11.40 -24.53 -9.41
N HIS A 106 -12.16 -24.88 -10.47
CA HIS A 106 -12.09 -26.21 -11.07
C HIS A 106 -10.68 -26.54 -11.57
N LYS A 107 -10.00 -25.58 -12.19
CA LYS A 107 -8.60 -25.76 -12.64
C LYS A 107 -7.61 -25.91 -11.49
N MET A 108 -7.93 -25.37 -10.31
CA MET A 108 -7.09 -25.46 -9.11
C MET A 108 -7.44 -26.66 -8.22
N ASP A 109 -8.38 -27.52 -8.63
CA ASP A 109 -8.94 -28.59 -7.82
C ASP A 109 -9.45 -28.09 -6.45
N LYS A 110 -10.10 -26.92 -6.43
CA LYS A 110 -10.68 -26.32 -5.22
C LYS A 110 -12.20 -26.41 -5.21
N PRO A 111 -12.83 -26.60 -4.04
CA PRO A 111 -14.27 -26.69 -3.94
C PRO A 111 -14.92 -25.36 -4.30
N LEU A 112 -16.09 -25.44 -4.94
CA LEU A 112 -16.94 -24.27 -5.13
C LEU A 112 -17.53 -23.83 -3.78
N PRO A 113 -17.71 -22.52 -3.56
CA PRO A 113 -18.37 -22.02 -2.35
C PRO A 113 -19.80 -22.58 -2.23
N ALA A 114 -20.15 -23.06 -1.03
CA ALA A 114 -21.45 -23.70 -0.75
C ALA A 114 -22.65 -22.74 -0.79
N MET A 115 -22.41 -21.42 -0.80
CA MET A 115 -23.43 -20.37 -0.77
C MET A 115 -23.36 -19.57 -2.07
N MET A 116 -24.22 -19.91 -3.05
CA MET A 116 -24.57 -19.01 -4.15
C MET A 116 -26.00 -18.46 -4.01
N ASN A 117 -26.57 -18.51 -2.82
CA ASN A 117 -27.75 -17.70 -2.53
C ASN A 117 -27.30 -16.23 -2.54
N ASP A 118 -28.14 -15.31 -3.02
CA ASP A 118 -27.85 -13.86 -3.19
C ASP A 118 -27.45 -13.10 -1.89
N GLU A 119 -27.15 -13.82 -0.79
CA GLU A 119 -26.68 -13.26 0.46
C GLU A 119 -25.16 -13.03 0.44
N TYR A 120 -24.77 -11.77 0.61
CA TYR A 120 -23.37 -11.38 0.73
C TYR A 120 -22.74 -11.92 2.01
N CYS A 121 -21.54 -12.48 1.91
CA CYS A 121 -20.78 -13.00 3.05
C CYS A 121 -19.34 -12.46 3.01
N PRO A 122 -19.10 -11.22 3.45
CA PRO A 122 -17.77 -10.63 3.40
C PRO A 122 -16.79 -11.26 4.40
N GLY A 123 -15.49 -11.12 4.16
CA GLY A 123 -14.42 -11.56 5.07
C GLY A 123 -13.59 -12.73 4.53
N ASP A 124 -12.89 -13.41 5.44
CA ASP A 124 -11.96 -14.49 5.09
C ASP A 124 -12.72 -15.81 4.95
N ARG A 125 -12.85 -16.29 3.72
CA ARG A 125 -13.66 -17.46 3.35
C ARG A 125 -12.81 -18.55 2.72
N ASP A 126 -13.32 -19.78 2.70
CA ASP A 126 -12.57 -20.89 2.12
C ASP A 126 -12.39 -20.75 0.60
N ASP A 127 -13.34 -20.10 -0.08
CA ASP A 127 -13.31 -19.85 -1.52
C ASP A 127 -12.39 -18.67 -1.92
N ASN A 128 -11.94 -17.85 -0.98
CA ASN A 128 -11.01 -16.74 -1.24
C ASN A 128 -9.61 -16.94 -0.64
N LEU A 129 -9.40 -18.00 0.15
CA LEU A 129 -8.08 -18.36 0.67
C LEU A 129 -7.00 -18.46 -0.41
N TRP A 130 -7.35 -18.94 -1.61
CA TRP A 130 -6.38 -19.15 -2.69
C TRP A 130 -5.74 -17.87 -3.23
N VAL A 131 -6.30 -16.68 -2.98
CA VAL A 131 -5.69 -15.39 -3.34
C VAL A 131 -4.74 -14.84 -2.27
N THR A 132 -4.72 -15.46 -1.10
CA THR A 132 -3.86 -15.07 0.03
C THR A 132 -2.48 -15.72 -0.07
N ILE A 133 -1.53 -15.23 0.72
CA ILE A 133 -0.19 -15.85 0.83
C ILE A 133 -0.21 -17.18 1.60
N ASP A 134 -1.20 -17.38 2.45
CA ASP A 134 -1.24 -18.48 3.43
C ASP A 134 -1.48 -19.83 2.77
N ASP A 135 -2.27 -19.84 1.70
CA ASP A 135 -2.57 -21.02 0.88
C ASP A 135 -1.79 -21.02 -0.46
N TYR A 136 -0.75 -20.18 -0.55
CA TYR A 136 0.04 -20.05 -1.77
C TYR A 136 1.21 -21.04 -1.81
N LYS A 137 1.26 -21.81 -2.90
CA LYS A 137 2.40 -22.66 -3.25
C LYS A 137 3.06 -22.10 -4.51
N PRO A 138 4.32 -21.62 -4.45
CA PRO A 138 4.99 -21.08 -5.62
C PRO A 138 5.13 -22.12 -6.73
N PRO A 139 4.82 -21.76 -7.99
CA PRO A 139 5.01 -22.66 -9.12
C PRO A 139 6.49 -22.95 -9.32
N LYS A 140 6.81 -24.21 -9.63
CA LYS A 140 8.17 -24.71 -9.84
C LYS A 140 8.57 -24.70 -11.30
N THR A 141 7.59 -24.71 -12.21
CA THR A 141 7.81 -24.74 -13.66
C THR A 141 7.24 -23.48 -14.33
N GLN A 142 7.78 -23.15 -15.51
CA GLN A 142 7.27 -22.06 -16.34
C GLN A 142 5.80 -22.29 -16.73
N ILE A 143 5.41 -23.54 -17.01
CA ILE A 143 4.03 -23.90 -17.38
C ILE A 143 3.09 -23.65 -16.20
N GLU A 144 3.45 -24.09 -14.99
CA GLU A 144 2.68 -23.81 -13.79
C GLU A 144 2.54 -22.30 -13.58
N TRP A 145 3.64 -21.54 -13.66
CA TRP A 145 3.60 -20.08 -13.53
C TRP A 145 2.68 -19.46 -14.58
N GLU A 146 2.76 -19.86 -15.84
CA GLU A 146 1.92 -19.33 -16.92
C GLU A 146 0.42 -19.60 -16.69
N GLN A 147 0.11 -20.71 -16.03
CA GLN A 147 -1.24 -21.15 -15.74
C GLN A 147 -1.84 -20.58 -14.45
N THR A 148 -1.02 -20.05 -13.54
CA THR A 148 -1.46 -19.47 -12.26
C THR A 148 -2.27 -18.19 -12.43
N CYS A 149 -3.44 -18.12 -11.80
CA CYS A 149 -4.26 -16.91 -11.77
C CYS A 149 -3.78 -15.95 -10.68
N PHE A 150 -3.22 -14.80 -11.07
CA PHE A 150 -2.87 -13.70 -10.16
C PHE A 150 -3.84 -12.52 -10.32
N LEU A 151 -4.36 -12.03 -9.20
CA LEU A 151 -5.30 -10.92 -9.14
C LEU A 151 -4.59 -9.69 -8.58
N ASP A 152 -4.15 -8.80 -9.46
CA ASP A 152 -3.37 -7.61 -9.09
C ASP A 152 -4.16 -6.62 -8.20
N LYS A 153 -5.50 -6.64 -8.25
CA LYS A 153 -6.37 -5.78 -7.44
C LYS A 153 -6.83 -6.51 -6.17
N SER A 154 -6.68 -5.86 -5.01
CA SER A 154 -6.94 -6.43 -3.68
C SER A 154 -8.42 -6.66 -3.37
N PHE A 155 -9.35 -5.89 -3.97
CA PHE A 155 -10.78 -5.96 -3.64
C PHE A 155 -11.48 -7.25 -4.10
N HIS A 156 -10.92 -8.00 -5.06
CA HIS A 156 -11.55 -9.20 -5.58
C HIS A 156 -11.68 -10.27 -4.50
N GLY A 157 -12.91 -10.73 -4.29
CA GLY A 157 -13.20 -11.86 -3.40
C GLY A 157 -13.28 -11.49 -1.92
N TYR A 158 -13.07 -10.25 -1.49
CA TYR A 158 -13.26 -9.90 -0.07
C TYR A 158 -14.75 -9.84 0.29
N TYR A 159 -15.51 -9.00 -0.41
CA TYR A 159 -16.96 -8.85 -0.19
C TYR A 159 -17.77 -9.88 -0.99
N THR A 160 -17.52 -9.94 -2.30
CA THR A 160 -18.11 -10.91 -3.23
C THR A 160 -17.22 -11.05 -4.47
N TRP A 161 -17.47 -12.07 -5.27
CA TRP A 161 -16.81 -12.26 -6.56
C TRP A 161 -17.61 -11.59 -7.69
N PRO A 162 -16.94 -10.93 -8.65
CA PRO A 162 -17.63 -10.51 -9.87
C PRO A 162 -18.04 -11.73 -10.69
N LYS A 163 -19.09 -11.60 -11.51
CA LYS A 163 -19.54 -12.67 -12.42
C LYS A 163 -18.42 -13.18 -13.32
N MET A 164 -17.57 -12.27 -13.77
CA MET A 164 -16.39 -12.57 -14.57
C MET A 164 -15.18 -11.87 -13.96
N ILE A 165 -14.10 -12.62 -13.79
CA ILE A 165 -12.85 -12.15 -13.23
C ILE A 165 -11.88 -11.89 -14.39
N LYS A 166 -11.58 -10.61 -14.62
CA LYS A 166 -10.60 -10.17 -15.61
C LYS A 166 -9.22 -10.06 -14.98
N TYR A 167 -8.26 -10.83 -15.48
CA TYR A 167 -6.88 -10.78 -14.99
C TYR A 167 -5.86 -10.90 -16.11
N ALA A 168 -4.66 -10.37 -15.89
CA ALA A 168 -3.60 -10.40 -16.87
C ALA A 168 -2.96 -11.78 -16.95
N VAL A 169 -2.75 -12.29 -18.15
CA VAL A 169 -2.00 -13.55 -18.35
C VAL A 169 -0.55 -13.38 -17.93
N ASN A 170 0.10 -14.47 -17.52
CA ASN A 170 1.50 -14.41 -17.10
C ASN A 170 2.47 -14.40 -18.28
N LYS A 171 2.15 -15.16 -19.32
CA LYS A 171 2.84 -15.08 -20.61
C LYS A 171 2.34 -13.87 -21.38
N GLN A 172 3.12 -12.80 -21.32
CA GLN A 172 2.86 -11.57 -22.08
C GLN A 172 3.67 -11.59 -23.37
N GLU A 173 3.17 -10.91 -24.40
CA GLU A 173 3.95 -10.64 -25.61
C GLU A 173 5.15 -9.76 -25.26
N ARG A 174 6.31 -10.13 -25.80
CA ARG A 174 7.57 -9.41 -25.63
C ARG A 174 8.25 -9.29 -26.98
N TYR A 175 9.06 -8.26 -27.13
CA TYR A 175 10.01 -8.20 -28.22
C TYR A 175 11.07 -9.29 -28.03
N THR A 176 11.39 -9.92 -29.14
CA THR A 176 12.42 -10.92 -29.36
C THR A 176 13.30 -10.39 -30.48
N LEU A 177 14.49 -10.96 -30.65
CA LEU A 177 15.40 -10.54 -31.74
C LEU A 177 14.76 -10.65 -33.14
N ASN A 178 13.73 -11.48 -33.30
CA ASN A 178 13.07 -11.69 -34.59
C ASN A 178 11.90 -10.73 -34.86
N ASN A 179 11.38 -10.02 -33.84
CA ASN A 179 10.19 -9.17 -33.97
C ASN A 179 10.34 -7.80 -33.29
N ILE A 180 11.56 -7.43 -32.92
CA ILE A 180 11.86 -6.11 -32.37
C ILE A 180 11.72 -5.05 -33.47
N PRO A 181 10.96 -3.95 -33.24
CA PRO A 181 10.87 -2.86 -34.21
C PRO A 181 12.21 -2.12 -34.35
N ASP A 182 12.52 -1.63 -35.55
CA ASP A 182 13.80 -0.96 -35.86
C ASP A 182 14.14 0.19 -34.89
N ASN A 183 13.15 0.98 -34.49
CA ASN A 183 13.34 2.06 -33.52
C ASN A 183 13.67 1.53 -32.10
N VAL A 184 13.12 0.39 -31.69
CA VAL A 184 13.44 -0.23 -30.40
C VAL A 184 14.81 -0.90 -30.46
N THR A 185 15.25 -1.37 -31.63
CA THR A 185 16.59 -1.93 -31.85
C THR A 185 17.68 -0.93 -31.49
N ILE A 186 17.51 0.36 -31.82
CA ILE A 186 18.44 1.43 -31.44
C ILE A 186 18.66 1.45 -29.91
N LEU A 187 17.58 1.35 -29.13
CA LEU A 187 17.70 1.28 -27.67
C LEU A 187 18.37 -0.02 -27.23
N TYR A 188 17.98 -1.14 -27.80
CA TYR A 188 18.55 -2.45 -27.46
C TYR A 188 20.07 -2.48 -27.67
N ASP A 189 20.53 -2.05 -28.85
CA ASP A 189 21.94 -2.06 -29.23
C ASP A 189 22.78 -1.10 -28.39
N ARG A 190 22.19 0.01 -27.94
CA ARG A 190 22.90 0.98 -27.09
C ARG A 190 22.94 0.54 -25.62
N PHE A 191 21.87 -0.05 -25.10
CA PHE A 191 21.81 -0.51 -23.71
C PHE A 191 22.45 -1.89 -23.48
N ILE A 192 22.83 -2.63 -24.53
CA ILE A 192 23.67 -3.82 -24.40
C ILE A 192 25.17 -3.49 -24.28
N ASP A 193 25.59 -2.30 -24.74
CA ASP A 193 26.95 -1.80 -24.55
C ASP A 193 27.19 -1.47 -23.07
N LYS A 194 28.06 -2.26 -22.45
CA LYS A 194 28.45 -2.11 -21.05
C LYS A 194 29.03 -0.73 -20.75
N ASN A 195 29.85 -0.16 -21.63
CA ASN A 195 30.49 1.13 -21.38
C ASN A 195 29.46 2.27 -21.36
N PHE A 196 28.49 2.20 -22.27
CA PHE A 196 27.39 3.16 -22.30
C PHE A 196 26.54 3.08 -21.03
N VAL A 197 26.13 1.87 -20.62
CA VAL A 197 25.33 1.67 -19.39
C VAL A 197 26.08 2.14 -18.15
N GLU A 198 27.37 1.82 -18.03
CA GLU A 198 28.19 2.28 -16.91
C GLU A 198 28.22 3.82 -16.84
N ARG A 199 28.37 4.49 -17.98
CA ARG A 199 28.38 5.95 -18.04
C ARG A 199 27.02 6.57 -17.73
N VAL A 200 25.92 5.97 -18.19
CA VAL A 200 24.55 6.40 -17.82
C VAL A 200 24.35 6.28 -16.31
N ILE A 201 24.72 5.15 -15.71
CA ILE A 201 24.58 4.94 -14.26
C ILE A 201 25.44 5.95 -13.48
N GLN A 202 26.68 6.20 -13.90
CA GLN A 202 27.55 7.20 -13.28
C GLN A 202 26.90 8.59 -13.28
N PHE A 203 26.34 9.03 -14.42
CA PHE A 203 25.64 10.31 -14.47
C PHE A 203 24.36 10.33 -13.64
N MET A 204 23.57 9.25 -13.63
CA MET A 204 22.37 9.18 -12.78
C MET A 204 22.72 9.33 -11.29
N ILE A 205 23.84 8.76 -10.85
CA ILE A 205 24.34 8.94 -9.48
C ILE A 205 24.75 10.39 -9.23
N LEU A 206 25.53 10.99 -10.14
CA LEU A 206 25.98 12.38 -10.02
C LEU A 206 24.83 13.39 -10.05
N ASP A 207 23.78 13.11 -10.84
CA ASP A 207 22.59 13.96 -10.96
C ASP A 207 21.80 14.01 -9.65
N GLU A 208 21.79 12.93 -8.87
CA GLU A 208 21.17 12.89 -7.54
C GLU A 208 22.02 13.62 -6.47
N ASP A 209 23.36 13.64 -6.64
CA ASP A 209 24.28 14.32 -5.72
C ASP A 209 24.26 15.86 -5.88
N GLU A 210 23.97 16.42 -7.07
CA GLU A 210 23.88 17.88 -7.29
C GLU A 210 22.72 18.52 -6.51
N ASP A 211 21.62 17.79 -6.29
CA ASP A 211 20.48 18.24 -5.47
C ASP A 211 20.80 18.17 -3.95
N GLY A 212 22.00 17.70 -3.57
CA GLY A 212 22.45 17.55 -2.18
C GLY A 212 21.73 16.43 -1.42
N SER A 213 20.99 15.58 -2.13
CA SER A 213 20.33 14.40 -1.56
C SER A 213 21.30 13.23 -1.52
N GLU A 214 21.68 12.78 -0.32
CA GLU A 214 22.30 11.46 -0.17
C GLU A 214 21.38 10.38 -0.78
N ILE A 215 21.98 9.45 -1.54
CA ILE A 215 21.30 8.26 -2.08
C ILE A 215 20.82 7.39 -0.91
N ASN A 216 19.59 7.65 -0.48
CA ASN A 216 18.92 6.97 0.61
C ASN A 216 17.81 6.07 0.08
N PHE A 217 17.34 5.15 0.93
CA PHE A 217 16.17 4.34 0.60
C PHE A 217 14.96 5.25 0.32
N ASP A 218 14.53 5.30 -0.93
CA ASP A 218 13.35 6.04 -1.34
C ASP A 218 12.09 5.21 -1.07
N LYS A 219 11.38 5.60 -0.01
CA LYS A 219 10.09 5.00 0.37
C LYS A 219 9.08 5.06 -0.78
N THR A 220 9.07 6.12 -1.58
CA THR A 220 8.13 6.31 -2.69
C THR A 220 8.44 5.33 -3.82
N GLN A 221 9.71 5.19 -4.21
CA GLN A 221 10.11 4.20 -5.22
C GLN A 221 9.80 2.77 -4.77
N PHE A 222 10.08 2.46 -3.50
CA PHE A 222 9.74 1.15 -2.95
C PHE A 222 8.23 0.90 -2.95
N VAL A 223 7.42 1.93 -2.71
CA VAL A 223 5.95 1.84 -2.85
C VAL A 223 5.55 1.52 -4.28
N MET A 224 6.10 2.23 -5.28
CA MET A 224 5.80 1.99 -6.70
C MET A 224 6.13 0.56 -7.15
N PHE A 225 7.17 -0.07 -6.57
CA PHE A 225 7.54 -1.46 -6.91
C PHE A 225 6.43 -2.47 -6.59
N LYS A 226 5.70 -2.27 -5.49
CA LYS A 226 4.68 -3.20 -4.97
C LYS A 226 3.23 -2.81 -5.30
N GLU A 227 2.99 -1.56 -5.72
CA GLU A 227 1.63 -1.08 -5.99
C GLU A 227 0.88 -1.94 -7.01
N ASN A 228 -0.40 -2.23 -6.71
CA ASN A 228 -1.29 -2.99 -7.59
C ASN A 228 -0.69 -4.34 -8.03
N LYS A 229 -0.02 -5.04 -7.12
CA LYS A 229 0.51 -6.40 -7.35
C LYS A 229 -0.19 -7.39 -6.45
N ASP A 230 -0.44 -8.57 -7.02
CA ASP A 230 -0.79 -9.74 -6.21
C ASP A 230 0.39 -10.12 -5.30
N PRO A 231 0.18 -10.28 -3.97
CA PRO A 231 1.26 -10.62 -3.03
C PRO A 231 2.01 -11.89 -3.42
N ARG A 232 1.33 -12.84 -4.07
CA ARG A 232 1.89 -14.11 -4.50
C ARG A 232 2.92 -13.97 -5.63
N ARG A 233 2.89 -12.87 -6.40
CA ARG A 233 3.92 -12.56 -7.42
C ARG A 233 5.24 -12.12 -6.80
N ILE A 234 5.19 -11.47 -5.65
CA ILE A 234 6.35 -10.92 -4.93
C ILE A 234 6.55 -11.61 -3.57
N TYR A 235 6.10 -12.87 -3.47
CA TYR A 235 6.13 -13.67 -2.25
C TYR A 235 7.54 -13.78 -1.64
N ARG A 236 8.60 -13.69 -2.46
CA ARG A 236 10.00 -13.69 -1.98
C ARG A 236 10.34 -12.46 -1.15
N LEU A 237 9.85 -11.29 -1.54
CA LEU A 237 10.01 -10.06 -0.77
C LEU A 237 9.23 -10.15 0.54
N ILE A 238 8.00 -10.66 0.47
CA ILE A 238 7.16 -10.89 1.66
C ILE A 238 7.85 -11.88 2.62
N HIS A 239 8.39 -12.98 2.10
CA HIS A 239 9.15 -13.96 2.89
C HIS A 239 10.44 -13.36 3.47
N PHE A 240 11.16 -12.53 2.71
CA PHE A 240 12.31 -11.79 3.23
C PHE A 240 11.93 -10.89 4.41
N ILE A 241 10.85 -10.12 4.29
CA ILE A 241 10.35 -9.28 5.39
C ILE A 241 9.92 -10.14 6.59
N ARG A 242 9.27 -11.28 6.35
CA ARG A 242 8.94 -12.27 7.39
C ARG A 242 10.18 -12.80 8.11
N THR A 243 11.25 -13.12 7.39
CA THR A 243 12.53 -13.53 7.99
C THR A 243 13.17 -12.40 8.79
N LEU A 244 13.06 -11.15 8.33
CA LEU A 244 13.54 -9.99 9.07
C LEU A 244 12.80 -9.78 10.40
N ILE A 245 11.50 -10.06 10.45
CA ILE A 245 10.70 -10.03 11.69
C ILE A 245 11.17 -11.11 12.66
N ASN A 246 11.43 -12.33 12.16
CA ASN A 246 11.82 -13.46 13.01
C ASN A 246 13.29 -13.43 13.46
N THR A 247 14.12 -12.58 12.85
CA THR A 247 15.54 -12.46 13.20
C THR A 247 15.71 -11.47 14.35
N LYS A 248 15.86 -11.99 15.58
CA LYS A 248 16.16 -11.20 16.80
C LYS A 248 17.61 -10.68 16.81
N THR A 249 18.01 -9.92 15.80
CA THR A 249 19.29 -9.19 15.84
C THR A 249 19.14 -7.95 16.70
N MET A 250 20.04 -7.78 17.67
CA MET A 250 20.23 -6.53 18.42
C MET A 250 20.68 -5.44 17.42
N LEU A 251 19.73 -4.74 16.83
CA LEU A 251 20.02 -3.61 15.97
C LEU A 251 20.08 -2.32 16.80
N ASN A 252 20.86 -1.35 16.32
CA ASN A 252 20.78 0.01 16.84
C ASN A 252 19.40 0.63 16.51
N THR A 253 19.03 1.68 17.22
CA THR A 253 17.73 2.36 17.08
C THR A 253 17.39 2.79 15.66
N PHE A 254 18.37 3.29 14.91
CA PHE A 254 18.16 3.73 13.53
C PHE A 254 17.75 2.57 12.61
N ASN A 255 18.44 1.44 12.76
CA ASN A 255 18.14 0.23 12.01
C ASN A 255 16.78 -0.38 12.40
N GLU A 256 16.35 -0.22 13.66
CA GLU A 256 14.99 -0.63 14.09
C GLU A 256 13.89 0.19 13.39
N ILE A 257 14.02 1.52 13.31
CA ILE A 257 13.02 2.37 12.64
C ILE A 257 12.91 2.01 11.15
N SER A 258 14.05 1.83 10.50
CA SER A 258 14.11 1.43 9.09
C SER A 258 13.43 0.07 8.87
N ARG A 259 13.61 -0.89 9.79
CA ARG A 259 12.91 -2.18 9.76
C ARG A 259 11.40 -1.99 9.86
N TRP A 260 10.91 -1.24 10.85
CA TRP A 260 9.48 -0.98 11.01
C TRP A 260 8.89 -0.26 9.79
N THR A 261 9.62 0.71 9.23
CA THR A 261 9.24 1.40 8.00
C THR A 261 9.08 0.43 6.83
N LEU A 262 10.00 -0.54 6.69
CA LEU A 262 9.89 -1.59 5.68
C LEU A 262 8.66 -2.49 5.93
N ILE A 263 8.35 -2.83 7.18
CA ILE A 263 7.17 -3.65 7.54
C ILE A 263 5.87 -2.91 7.24
N THR A 264 5.76 -1.60 7.50
CA THR A 264 4.56 -0.80 7.18
C THR A 264 4.19 -0.92 5.69
N ASN A 265 5.17 -1.16 4.82
CA ASN A 265 4.91 -1.33 3.40
C ASN A 265 4.09 -2.59 3.06
N LEU A 266 3.93 -3.55 3.96
CA LEU A 266 3.05 -4.69 3.76
C LEU A 266 1.56 -4.32 3.73
N ASN A 267 1.19 -3.11 4.19
CA ASN A 267 -0.20 -2.61 4.17
C ASN A 267 -0.87 -2.67 2.79
N GLU A 268 -0.11 -2.55 1.70
CA GLU A 268 -0.65 -2.65 0.32
C GLU A 268 -1.33 -4.00 0.02
N PHE A 269 -0.91 -5.06 0.69
CA PHE A 269 -1.50 -6.39 0.50
C PHE A 269 -2.75 -6.61 1.34
N GLN A 270 -3.03 -5.70 2.29
CA GLN A 270 -4.26 -5.64 3.08
C GLN A 270 -4.61 -7.01 3.68
N TRP A 271 -5.86 -7.45 3.45
CA TRP A 271 -6.44 -8.69 3.95
C TRP A 271 -5.82 -9.98 3.37
N ARG A 272 -4.92 -9.89 2.37
CA ARG A 272 -4.37 -11.07 1.67
C ARG A 272 -3.14 -11.70 2.34
N ILE A 273 -2.68 -11.13 3.45
CA ILE A 273 -1.52 -11.63 4.22
C ILE A 273 -1.83 -11.80 5.72
N PRO A 274 -2.95 -12.45 6.11
CA PRO A 274 -3.38 -12.47 7.51
C PRO A 274 -2.35 -13.10 8.46
N SER A 275 -1.74 -14.24 8.10
CA SER A 275 -0.74 -14.89 8.96
C SER A 275 0.46 -14.00 9.29
N ILE A 276 0.86 -13.16 8.33
CA ILE A 276 2.00 -12.25 8.49
C ILE A 276 1.64 -11.12 9.45
N TRP A 277 0.41 -10.61 9.39
CA TRP A 277 -0.07 -9.63 10.37
C TRP A 277 -0.10 -10.21 11.78
N CYS A 278 -0.46 -11.49 11.95
CA CYS A 278 -0.38 -12.19 13.24
C CYS A 278 1.07 -12.24 13.76
N GLU A 279 2.02 -12.66 12.93
CA GLU A 279 3.44 -12.69 13.33
C GLU A 279 4.00 -11.30 13.66
N ILE A 280 3.64 -10.28 12.89
CA ILE A 280 4.03 -8.89 13.17
C ILE A 280 3.45 -8.42 14.50
N ASN A 281 2.19 -8.73 14.78
CA ASN A 281 1.50 -8.32 16.00
C ASN A 281 2.16 -8.96 17.22
N ASP A 282 2.48 -10.26 17.15
CA ASP A 282 3.15 -10.98 18.23
C ASP A 282 4.59 -10.49 18.46
N TYR A 283 5.35 -10.24 17.39
CA TYR A 283 6.67 -9.65 17.48
C TYR A 283 6.63 -8.24 18.07
N ALA A 284 5.74 -7.37 17.59
CA ALA A 284 5.61 -5.99 18.03
C ALA A 284 5.26 -5.84 19.53
N LYS A 285 4.52 -6.79 20.11
CA LYS A 285 4.21 -6.80 21.56
C LYS A 285 5.46 -6.84 22.44
N GLU A 286 6.55 -7.46 21.97
CA GLU A 286 7.83 -7.54 22.69
C GLU A 286 8.53 -6.18 22.80
N PHE A 287 8.19 -5.20 21.96
CA PHE A 287 8.91 -3.91 21.85
C PHE A 287 8.07 -2.68 22.25
N LEU A 288 6.91 -2.88 22.88
CA LEU A 288 6.03 -1.77 23.27
C LEU A 288 6.67 -0.78 24.27
N ASP A 289 7.64 -1.24 25.06
CA ASP A 289 8.38 -0.46 26.05
C ASP A 289 9.75 0.05 25.54
N HIS A 290 9.98 -0.03 24.23
CA HIS A 290 11.23 0.40 23.61
C HIS A 290 11.62 1.84 24.03
N PRO A 291 12.90 2.14 24.37
CA PRO A 291 13.28 3.42 24.99
C PRO A 291 13.03 4.65 24.10
N TYR A 292 13.17 4.50 22.78
CA TYR A 292 13.04 5.60 21.82
C TYR A 292 11.61 5.80 21.33
N LYS A 293 11.13 7.06 21.41
CA LYS A 293 9.76 7.47 21.06
C LYS A 293 9.38 7.17 19.62
N ASN A 294 10.23 7.53 18.66
CA ASN A 294 9.99 7.33 17.23
C ASN A 294 9.84 5.85 16.84
N VAL A 295 10.57 4.95 17.49
CA VAL A 295 10.38 3.49 17.34
C VAL A 295 9.01 3.07 17.86
N ARG A 296 8.61 3.52 19.06
CA ARG A 296 7.28 3.21 19.61
C ARG A 296 6.14 3.73 18.74
N GLU A 297 6.27 4.93 18.16
CA GLU A 297 5.28 5.48 17.22
C GLU A 297 5.17 4.63 15.95
N SER A 298 6.31 4.16 15.41
CA SER A 298 6.33 3.27 14.24
C SER A 298 5.67 1.91 14.54
N ILE A 299 5.96 1.34 15.71
CA ILE A 299 5.34 0.09 16.19
C ILE A 299 3.83 0.28 16.36
N ALA A 300 3.41 1.37 17.01
CA ALA A 300 2.00 1.67 17.22
C ALA A 300 1.22 1.82 15.90
N SER A 301 1.81 2.50 14.91
CA SER A 301 1.24 2.62 13.57
C SER A 301 1.02 1.25 12.91
N ILE A 302 1.99 0.34 13.04
CA ILE A 302 1.91 -0.99 12.43
C ILE A 302 0.91 -1.89 13.15
N LEU A 303 0.86 -1.83 14.48
CA LEU A 303 -0.14 -2.53 15.27
C LEU A 303 -1.55 -2.07 14.91
N SER A 304 -1.77 -0.76 14.81
CA SER A 304 -3.03 -0.16 14.38
C SER A 304 -3.47 -0.65 12.99
N ILE A 305 -2.54 -0.71 12.03
CA ILE A 305 -2.82 -1.30 10.70
C ILE A 305 -3.18 -2.78 10.83
N SER A 306 -2.40 -3.57 11.57
CA SER A 306 -2.60 -5.02 11.66
C SER A 306 -4.00 -5.41 12.21
N ILE A 307 -4.50 -4.67 13.19
CA ILE A 307 -5.81 -4.93 13.82
C ILE A 307 -6.97 -4.32 13.03
N SER A 308 -6.72 -3.30 12.20
CA SER A 308 -7.77 -2.61 11.43
C SER A 308 -8.51 -3.49 10.42
N PHE A 309 -7.95 -4.66 10.11
CA PHE A 309 -8.58 -5.65 9.23
C PHE A 309 -9.56 -6.57 9.98
N ASP A 310 -9.57 -6.58 11.32
CA ASP A 310 -10.54 -7.31 12.13
C ASP A 310 -11.87 -6.55 12.22
N ILE A 311 -12.60 -6.55 11.10
CA ILE A 311 -13.84 -5.82 10.93
C ILE A 311 -15.02 -6.78 11.07
N THR A 312 -16.00 -6.41 11.89
CA THR A 312 -17.29 -7.11 11.96
C THR A 312 -18.25 -6.52 10.94
N LEU A 313 -18.68 -7.32 9.96
CA LEU A 313 -19.61 -6.92 8.91
C LEU A 313 -20.89 -7.77 8.98
N PHE A 314 -22.01 -7.21 8.52
CA PHE A 314 -23.28 -7.94 8.40
C PHE A 314 -23.10 -9.20 7.53
N ASN A 315 -23.55 -10.36 8.04
CA ASN A 315 -23.34 -11.69 7.45
C ASN A 315 -21.86 -12.06 7.18
N GLY A 316 -20.91 -11.35 7.81
CA GLY A 316 -19.48 -11.56 7.60
C GLY A 316 -18.92 -12.80 8.28
N LYS A 317 -17.88 -13.38 7.70
CA LYS A 317 -17.02 -14.38 8.36
C LYS A 317 -15.93 -13.70 9.16
N SER A 318 -15.57 -14.31 10.28
CA SER A 318 -14.43 -13.87 11.10
C SER A 318 -13.15 -13.81 10.27
N THR A 319 -12.37 -12.77 10.50
CA THR A 319 -11.08 -12.61 9.84
C THR A 319 -10.02 -13.49 10.49
N ARG A 320 -8.97 -13.82 9.74
CA ARG A 320 -7.77 -14.53 10.22
C ARG A 320 -6.67 -13.56 10.69
N HIS A 321 -7.00 -12.28 10.79
CA HIS A 321 -6.10 -11.21 11.26
C HIS A 321 -6.01 -11.21 12.79
N PRO A 322 -5.07 -10.44 13.38
CA PRO A 322 -5.02 -10.25 14.81
C PRO A 322 -6.37 -9.77 15.37
N ASN A 323 -6.91 -10.49 16.35
CA ASN A 323 -8.18 -10.11 16.94
C ASN A 323 -8.03 -8.85 17.81
N THR A 324 -8.85 -7.84 17.52
CA THR A 324 -8.79 -6.54 18.19
C THR A 324 -9.10 -6.68 19.68
N SER A 325 -10.14 -7.41 20.07
CA SER A 325 -10.50 -7.58 21.49
C SER A 325 -9.37 -8.23 22.27
N GLN A 326 -8.85 -9.37 21.81
CA GLN A 326 -7.75 -10.08 22.47
C GLN A 326 -6.49 -9.22 22.59
N PHE A 327 -6.19 -8.42 21.55
CA PHE A 327 -5.08 -7.48 21.59
C PHE A 327 -5.29 -6.40 22.66
N ILE A 328 -6.47 -5.76 22.68
CA ILE A 328 -6.80 -4.73 23.68
C ILE A 328 -6.80 -5.31 25.09
N ASP A 329 -7.35 -6.50 25.30
CA ASP A 329 -7.35 -7.19 26.59
C ASP A 329 -5.92 -7.39 27.12
N THR A 330 -4.98 -7.75 26.22
CA THR A 330 -3.56 -7.90 26.56
C THR A 330 -2.95 -6.56 26.98
N ILE A 331 -3.28 -5.46 26.30
CA ILE A 331 -2.81 -4.12 26.65
C ILE A 331 -3.42 -3.67 27.98
N CYS A 332 -4.73 -3.79 28.17
CA CYS A 332 -5.42 -3.47 29.42
C CYS A 332 -4.80 -4.19 30.61
N LYS A 333 -4.47 -5.49 30.47
CA LYS A 333 -3.77 -6.26 31.50
C LYS A 333 -2.40 -5.66 31.84
N ARG A 334 -1.60 -5.27 30.84
CA ARG A 334 -0.29 -4.63 31.06
C ARG A 334 -0.42 -3.25 31.71
N LEU A 335 -1.41 -2.46 31.30
CA LEU A 335 -1.67 -1.14 31.87
C LEU A 335 -2.10 -1.24 33.34
N ARG A 336 -2.98 -2.19 33.68
CA ARG A 336 -3.35 -2.46 35.07
C ARG A 336 -2.13 -2.75 35.95
N GLN A 337 -1.27 -3.66 35.51
CA GLN A 337 -0.01 -3.99 36.20
C GLN A 337 0.90 -2.76 36.36
N ALA A 338 0.94 -1.88 35.35
CA ALA A 338 1.74 -0.67 35.40
C ALA A 338 1.16 0.43 36.30
N ILE A 339 -0.15 0.43 36.56
CA ILE A 339 -0.80 1.35 37.50
C ILE A 339 -0.45 1.00 38.94
N GLU A 340 -0.40 -0.30 39.26
CA GLU A 340 0.02 -0.80 40.58
C GLU A 340 1.44 -0.36 40.95
N VAL A 341 2.29 -0.15 39.93
CA VAL A 341 3.64 0.41 40.08
C VAL A 341 3.57 1.93 39.94
N TYR A 342 3.35 2.64 41.07
CA TYR A 342 3.14 4.11 41.20
C TYR A 342 3.96 5.04 40.28
N GLU A 343 5.13 4.61 39.82
CA GLU A 343 6.01 5.38 38.94
C GLU A 343 5.47 5.58 37.51
N ARG A 344 4.50 4.76 37.06
CA ARG A 344 3.93 4.80 35.68
C ARG A 344 2.42 5.02 35.62
N THR A 345 1.80 5.39 36.73
CA THR A 345 0.33 5.53 36.84
C THR A 345 -0.24 6.54 35.85
N SER A 346 0.40 7.71 35.67
CA SER A 346 -0.10 8.75 34.76
C SER A 346 -0.13 8.33 33.28
N LEU A 347 0.93 7.68 32.79
CA LEU A 347 1.00 7.19 31.42
C LEU A 347 -0.01 6.06 31.18
N SER A 348 -0.20 5.20 32.18
CA SER A 348 -1.09 4.05 32.06
C SER A 348 -2.57 4.48 32.05
N VAL A 349 -2.92 5.47 32.87
CA VAL A 349 -4.24 6.10 32.86
C VAL A 349 -4.54 6.77 31.52
N LEU A 350 -3.57 7.50 30.94
CA LEU A 350 -3.74 8.08 29.60
C LEU A 350 -3.95 7.01 28.53
N GLY A 351 -3.26 5.87 28.64
CA GLY A 351 -3.47 4.72 27.75
C GLY A 351 -4.89 4.14 27.86
N LEU A 352 -5.40 3.97 29.08
CA LEU A 352 -6.78 3.53 29.31
C LEU A 352 -7.81 4.54 28.77
N CYS A 353 -7.57 5.85 28.95
CA CYS A 353 -8.41 6.88 28.34
C CYS A 353 -8.43 6.76 26.80
N ALA A 354 -7.29 6.53 26.18
CA ALA A 354 -7.22 6.34 24.73
C ALA A 354 -8.00 5.11 24.25
N ILE A 355 -7.97 4.01 25.02
CA ILE A 355 -8.74 2.79 24.70
C ILE A 355 -10.25 3.08 24.75
N VAL A 356 -10.74 3.74 25.81
CA VAL A 356 -12.16 4.10 25.93
C VAL A 356 -12.58 5.05 24.80
N LEU A 357 -11.78 6.10 24.53
CA LEU A 357 -12.11 7.11 23.52
C LEU A 357 -11.91 6.64 22.07
N SER A 358 -11.29 5.46 21.86
CA SER A 358 -11.15 4.88 20.52
C SER A 358 -12.47 4.46 19.88
N SER A 359 -13.52 4.29 20.69
CA SER A 359 -14.84 3.82 20.27
C SER A 359 -15.91 4.82 20.73
N PRO A 360 -16.07 5.99 20.07
CA PRO A 360 -16.95 7.05 20.56
C PRO A 360 -18.45 6.74 20.43
N TYR A 361 -18.87 5.71 19.68
CA TYR A 361 -20.29 5.43 19.43
C TYR A 361 -20.65 3.94 19.58
N ASP A 362 -19.77 3.18 20.24
CA ASP A 362 -19.93 1.73 20.36
C ASP A 362 -19.29 1.26 21.67
N ILE A 363 -19.77 0.14 22.20
CA ILE A 363 -19.24 -0.47 23.43
C ILE A 363 -18.74 -1.89 23.13
N PRO A 364 -17.53 -2.00 22.57
CA PRO A 364 -16.81 -3.27 22.49
C PRO A 364 -16.65 -3.92 23.86
N SER A 365 -16.47 -5.24 23.88
CA SER A 365 -16.33 -6.06 25.09
C SER A 365 -15.24 -5.59 26.07
N TYR A 366 -14.21 -4.91 25.59
CA TYR A 366 -13.11 -4.40 26.41
C TYR A 366 -13.38 -3.02 27.06
N VAL A 367 -14.38 -2.26 26.58
CA VAL A 367 -14.66 -0.90 27.07
C VAL A 367 -15.19 -0.90 28.50
N PRO A 368 -16.15 -1.75 28.90
CA PRO A 368 -16.65 -1.78 30.28
C PRO A 368 -15.55 -1.96 31.32
N ASP A 369 -14.66 -2.92 31.10
CA ASP A 369 -13.54 -3.18 32.01
C ASP A 369 -12.56 -2.02 32.04
N ALA A 370 -12.16 -1.46 30.88
CA ALA A 370 -11.26 -0.31 30.84
C ALA A 370 -11.85 0.91 31.57
N LEU A 371 -13.17 1.12 31.44
CA LEU A 371 -13.89 2.22 32.08
C LEU A 371 -13.95 2.05 33.61
N MET A 372 -14.16 0.83 34.11
CA MET A 372 -14.14 0.55 35.55
C MET A 372 -12.79 0.85 36.18
N LEU A 373 -11.70 0.55 35.49
CA LEU A 373 -10.34 0.87 35.96
C LEU A 373 -10.15 2.38 36.06
N LEU A 374 -10.64 3.13 35.08
CA LEU A 374 -10.58 4.60 35.15
C LEU A 374 -11.39 5.15 36.32
N CYS A 375 -12.55 4.56 36.61
CA CYS A 375 -13.39 4.92 37.77
C CYS A 375 -12.70 4.61 39.10
N GLU A 376 -12.02 3.46 39.23
CA GLU A 376 -11.23 3.11 40.44
C GLU A 376 -10.18 4.19 40.78
N HIS A 377 -9.61 4.81 39.75
CA HIS A 377 -8.57 5.84 39.88
C HIS A 377 -9.10 7.28 39.75
N SER A 378 -10.42 7.51 39.73
CA SER A 378 -10.97 8.86 39.53
C SER A 378 -10.68 9.83 40.68
N HIS A 379 -10.33 9.31 41.85
CA HIS A 379 -10.04 10.05 43.08
C HIS A 379 -8.52 10.16 43.37
N ASP A 380 -7.68 9.62 42.49
CA ASP A 380 -6.22 9.69 42.58
C ASP A 380 -5.68 11.12 42.33
N PRO A 381 -4.38 11.40 42.57
CA PRO A 381 -3.82 12.76 42.56
C PRO A 381 -4.15 13.61 41.32
N ASP A 382 -4.24 14.93 41.51
CA ASP A 382 -4.70 15.93 40.52
C ASP A 382 -4.10 15.79 39.11
N ILE A 383 -2.85 15.31 39.01
CA ILE A 383 -2.12 15.15 37.74
C ILE A 383 -2.87 14.23 36.77
N ILE A 384 -3.56 13.20 37.26
CA ILE A 384 -4.27 12.20 36.43
C ILE A 384 -5.79 12.39 36.44
N GLN A 385 -6.33 12.98 37.52
CA GLN A 385 -7.76 13.21 37.69
C GLN A 385 -8.37 14.01 36.54
N LYS A 386 -7.69 15.05 36.05
CA LYS A 386 -8.18 15.87 34.93
C LYS A 386 -8.39 15.04 33.66
N SER A 387 -7.43 14.15 33.35
CA SER A 387 -7.50 13.29 32.17
C SER A 387 -8.62 12.27 32.27
N ILE A 388 -8.83 11.70 33.46
CA ILE A 388 -9.92 10.75 33.73
C ILE A 388 -11.28 11.47 33.57
N LYS A 389 -11.47 12.62 34.21
CA LYS A 389 -12.72 13.40 34.11
C LYS A 389 -13.04 13.80 32.67
N ASN A 390 -12.03 14.24 31.91
CA ASN A 390 -12.21 14.56 30.49
C ASN A 390 -12.63 13.33 29.68
N CYS A 391 -11.98 12.18 29.90
CA CYS A 391 -12.33 10.93 29.23
C CYS A 391 -13.77 10.50 29.55
N LEU A 392 -14.16 10.48 30.82
CA LEU A 392 -15.50 10.11 31.27
C LEU A 392 -16.58 11.06 30.74
N SER A 393 -16.30 12.37 30.73
CA SER A 393 -17.20 13.38 30.15
C SER A 393 -17.38 13.17 28.65
N GLU A 394 -16.31 12.88 27.92
CA GLU A 394 -16.36 12.68 26.48
C GLU A 394 -17.07 11.36 26.13
N PHE A 395 -16.79 10.27 26.86
CA PHE A 395 -17.53 9.01 26.76
C PHE A 395 -19.04 9.23 26.94
N ARG A 396 -19.44 9.94 28.00
CA ARG A 396 -20.85 10.26 28.25
C ARG A 396 -21.45 11.09 27.11
N ARG A 397 -20.70 12.06 26.58
CA ARG A 397 -21.16 12.94 25.50
C ARG A 397 -21.45 12.16 24.22
N THR A 398 -20.57 11.22 23.86
CA THR A 398 -20.66 10.53 22.56
C THR A 398 -21.64 9.33 22.59
N HIS A 399 -21.89 8.73 23.75
CA HIS A 399 -22.80 7.59 23.93
C HIS A 399 -24.21 7.96 24.42
N HIS A 400 -24.49 9.26 24.61
CA HIS A 400 -25.75 9.75 25.17
C HIS A 400 -26.98 9.30 24.35
N ASP A 401 -26.93 9.49 23.03
CA ASP A 401 -28.09 9.33 22.16
C ASP A 401 -28.57 7.87 22.07
N SER A 402 -27.62 6.92 22.11
CA SER A 402 -27.89 5.47 22.07
C SER A 402 -27.70 4.80 23.43
N TRP A 403 -27.74 5.55 24.54
CA TRP A 403 -27.44 5.01 25.87
C TRP A 403 -28.36 3.84 26.29
N HIS A 404 -29.60 3.84 25.80
CA HIS A 404 -30.57 2.77 26.07
C HIS A 404 -30.13 1.40 25.55
N GLU A 405 -29.40 1.34 24.44
CA GLU A 405 -28.80 0.12 23.89
C GLU A 405 -27.45 -0.16 24.55
N HIS A 406 -26.62 0.87 24.67
CA HIS A 406 -25.27 0.79 25.24
C HIS A 406 -25.24 0.27 26.69
N ARG A 407 -26.23 0.65 27.51
CA ARG A 407 -26.31 0.20 28.91
C ARG A 407 -26.46 -1.32 29.06
N GLU A 408 -26.94 -2.01 28.02
CA GLU A 408 -27.09 -3.48 28.03
C GLU A 408 -25.74 -4.21 28.00
N GLN A 409 -24.66 -3.52 27.62
CA GLN A 409 -23.29 -4.07 27.60
C GLN A 409 -22.58 -3.98 28.96
N PHE A 410 -23.25 -3.44 29.99
CA PHE A 410 -22.72 -3.33 31.34
C PHE A 410 -23.51 -4.21 32.31
N THR A 411 -22.83 -4.69 33.34
CA THR A 411 -23.47 -5.31 34.50
C THR A 411 -24.13 -4.24 35.38
N GLU A 412 -25.11 -4.65 36.20
CA GLU A 412 -25.78 -3.74 37.16
C GLU A 412 -24.78 -3.06 38.11
N ASP A 413 -23.75 -3.80 38.57
CA ASP A 413 -22.70 -3.25 39.43
C ASP A 413 -21.87 -2.18 38.71
N GLN A 414 -21.51 -2.41 37.44
CA GLN A 414 -20.79 -1.42 36.63
C GLN A 414 -21.64 -0.16 36.38
N LEU A 415 -22.94 -0.33 36.10
CA LEU A 415 -23.85 0.80 35.93
C LEU A 415 -23.99 1.63 37.21
N ALA A 416 -23.99 0.99 38.38
CA ALA A 416 -24.01 1.69 39.66
C ALA A 416 -22.75 2.56 39.87
N VAL A 417 -21.57 2.02 39.58
CA VAL A 417 -20.30 2.78 39.62
C VAL A 417 -20.32 3.96 38.64
N LEU A 418 -20.78 3.73 37.41
CA LEU A 418 -20.88 4.80 36.41
C LEU A 418 -21.86 5.90 36.82
N ALA A 419 -22.99 5.55 37.43
CA ALA A 419 -23.93 6.53 37.95
C ALA A 419 -23.25 7.41 39.01
N ASP A 420 -22.53 6.83 39.97
CA ASP A 420 -21.86 7.59 41.03
C ASP A 420 -20.80 8.57 40.46
N VAL A 421 -19.96 8.09 39.54
CA VAL A 421 -18.82 8.88 39.01
C VAL A 421 -19.26 9.90 37.95
N LEU A 422 -20.17 9.52 37.03
CA LEU A 422 -20.63 10.39 35.94
C LEU A 422 -21.68 11.42 36.38
N ILE A 423 -22.29 11.25 37.56
CA ILE A 423 -23.23 12.21 38.16
C ILE A 423 -22.49 13.27 38.99
N SER A 424 -21.15 13.23 39.12
CA SER A 424 -20.45 14.27 39.90
C SER A 424 -20.61 15.68 39.29
N HIS A 425 -21.44 16.48 39.98
CA HIS A 425 -21.84 17.81 39.61
C HIS A 425 -20.78 18.83 40.02
N SER A 426 -20.17 19.53 39.05
CA SER A 426 -19.45 20.78 39.35
C SER A 426 -20.38 22.01 39.39
N TYR A 427 -21.70 21.83 39.29
CA TYR A 427 -22.68 22.93 39.24
C TYR A 427 -23.95 22.74 40.09
N TYR A 428 -24.08 21.64 40.82
CA TYR A 428 -25.18 21.41 41.77
C TYR A 428 -24.58 21.05 43.13
N ALA A 429 -24.02 22.04 43.81
CA ALA A 429 -23.72 22.03 45.23
C ALA A 429 -23.92 23.46 45.77
#